data_AF-A0A928HV03-F1
#
_entry.id   AF-A0A928HV03-F1
#
_cell.length_a   1.000
_cell.length_b   1.000
_cell.length_c   1.000
_cell.angle_alpha   90.00
_cell.angle_beta   90.00
_cell.angle_gamma   90.00
#
_symmetry.space_group_name_H-M   'P 1'
#
loop_
_entity.id
_entity.type
_entity.pdbx_description
1 polymer ?
#
loop_
_entity_poly.entity_id
_entity_poly.type
_entity_poly.pdbx_seq_one_letter_code
_entity_poly.pdbx_strand_id
1 'polypeptide(L)'
;MTHWPDEPEHRYRTVEDMTPYFRSRHKQKRICPECHQAALFVKPTPSPNVGIDKCPNCRYLQVVEAPAGARVPDDWTRPRDTGCRIIRFADLYSR
;
A
#
# COMPACT_ATOMS: atom_id res chain seq x y z
N MET A 1 6.30 -29.12 15.75
CA MET A 1 6.56 -27.74 15.29
C MET A 1 6.04 -27.66 13.87
N THR A 2 4.82 -27.16 13.69
CA THR A 2 4.20 -27.04 12.37
C THR A 2 4.84 -25.89 11.61
N HIS A 3 5.67 -26.25 10.64
CA HIS A 3 6.24 -25.37 9.64
C HIS A 3 5.07 -24.89 8.76
N TRP A 4 4.69 -23.63 8.92
CA TRP A 4 3.77 -22.98 7.98
C TRP A 4 4.53 -22.81 6.65
N PRO A 5 3.98 -23.27 5.51
CA PRO A 5 4.63 -23.09 4.23
C PRO A 5 4.74 -21.59 3.93
N ASP A 6 5.90 -21.17 3.43
CA ASP A 6 6.16 -19.85 2.89
C ASP A 6 5.01 -19.43 1.94
N GLU A 7 4.14 -18.54 2.42
CA GLU A 7 3.04 -17.99 1.63
C GLU A 7 3.60 -17.21 0.43
N PRO A 8 2.93 -17.29 -0.74
CA PRO A 8 3.41 -16.67 -1.97
C PRO A 8 3.62 -15.17 -1.76
N GLU A 9 4.80 -14.71 -2.16
CA GLU A 9 5.34 -13.36 -1.95
C GLU A 9 4.26 -12.27 -1.96
N HIS A 10 3.93 -11.78 -0.75
CA HIS A 10 3.06 -10.64 -0.50
C HIS A 10 3.42 -9.49 -1.45
N ARG A 11 2.59 -9.28 -2.48
CA ARG A 11 2.81 -8.35 -3.60
C ARG A 11 2.81 -6.85 -3.26
N TYR A 12 2.81 -6.49 -1.98
CA TYR A 12 2.85 -5.11 -1.52
C TYR A 12 3.93 -4.98 -0.45
N ARG A 13 5.20 -4.89 -0.87
CA ARG A 13 6.35 -4.79 0.04
C ARG A 13 6.53 -3.37 0.58
N THR A 14 5.97 -2.35 -0.08
CA THR A 14 6.15 -0.95 0.32
C THR A 14 4.86 -0.13 0.25
N VAL A 15 4.85 1.04 0.91
CA VAL A 15 3.79 2.07 0.79
C VAL A 15 3.63 2.54 -0.67
N GLU A 16 4.61 2.27 -1.51
CA GLU A 16 4.61 2.56 -2.94
C GLU A 16 3.81 1.54 -3.75
N ASP A 17 3.39 0.42 -3.18
CA ASP A 17 2.49 -0.50 -3.88
C ASP A 17 1.01 -0.16 -3.60
N MET A 18 0.74 0.76 -2.67
CA MET A 18 -0.62 1.20 -2.35
C MET A 18 -1.26 2.02 -3.49
N THR A 19 -2.59 1.89 -3.62
CA THR A 19 -3.41 2.77 -4.46
C THR A 19 -3.32 4.23 -3.98
N PRO A 20 -3.63 5.22 -4.84
CA PRO A 20 -3.59 6.64 -4.45
C PRO A 20 -4.40 6.93 -3.18
N TYR A 21 -5.59 6.33 -3.06
CA TYR A 21 -6.44 6.45 -1.88
C TYR A 21 -5.74 5.94 -0.62
N PHE A 22 -5.19 4.73 -0.64
CA PHE A 22 -4.55 4.17 0.54
C PHE A 22 -3.20 4.80 0.87
N ARG A 23 -2.47 5.30 -0.13
CA ARG A 23 -1.28 6.13 0.09
C ARG A 23 -1.63 7.43 0.82
N SER A 24 -2.71 8.11 0.41
CA SER A 24 -3.21 9.29 1.11
C SER A 24 -3.65 8.93 2.53
N ARG A 25 -4.46 7.87 2.66
CA ARG A 25 -4.98 7.40 3.94
C ARG A 25 -3.85 6.99 4.90
N HIS A 26 -2.77 6.38 4.43
CA HIS A 26 -1.63 5.99 5.27
C HIS A 26 -0.93 7.20 5.91
N LYS A 27 -0.92 8.36 5.25
CA LYS A 27 -0.35 9.61 5.77
C LYS A 27 -1.25 10.34 6.76
N GLN A 28 -2.54 9.99 6.83
CA GLN A 28 -3.50 10.66 7.70
C GLN A 28 -3.33 10.18 9.15
N LYS A 29 -3.22 11.14 10.06
CA LYS A 29 -3.31 10.88 11.50
C LYS A 29 -4.77 10.55 11.82
N ARG A 30 -4.99 9.44 12.53
CA ARG A 30 -6.29 9.03 13.04
C ARG A 30 -6.21 8.79 14.52
N ILE A 31 -7.36 8.91 15.16
CA ILE A 31 -7.55 8.60 16.57
C ILE A 31 -8.33 7.29 16.66
N CYS A 32 -7.88 6.39 17.52
CA CYS A 32 -8.57 5.16 17.87
C CYS A 32 -9.87 5.51 18.60
N PRO A 33 -11.04 5.00 18.18
CA PRO A 33 -12.31 5.30 18.84
C PRO A 33 -12.44 4.64 20.22
N GLU A 34 -11.64 3.60 20.52
CA GLU A 34 -11.71 2.86 21.79
C GLU A 34 -10.87 3.52 22.89
N CYS A 35 -9.60 3.84 22.59
CA CYS A 35 -8.64 4.32 23.59
C CYS A 35 -8.14 5.75 23.34
N HIS A 36 -8.65 6.42 22.31
CA HIS A 36 -8.30 7.79 21.92
C HIS A 36 -6.80 8.04 21.63
N GLN A 37 -6.01 6.99 21.46
CA GLN A 37 -4.62 7.07 21.05
C GLN A 37 -4.48 7.09 19.52
N ALA A 38 -3.29 7.39 19.03
CA ALA A 38 -3.01 7.37 17.59
C ALA A 38 -3.28 5.98 16.97
N ALA A 39 -4.07 5.95 15.90
CA ALA A 39 -4.32 4.76 15.09
C ALA A 39 -3.53 4.83 13.78
N LEU A 40 -3.00 3.68 13.36
CA LEU A 40 -2.20 3.51 12.16
C LEU A 40 -3.01 2.82 11.09
N PHE A 41 -2.75 3.14 9.83
CA PHE A 41 -3.27 2.37 8.72
C PHE A 41 -2.20 1.46 8.15
N VAL A 42 -2.56 0.20 7.98
CA VAL A 42 -1.73 -0.85 7.44
C VAL A 42 -2.44 -1.47 6.24
N LYS A 43 -1.66 -1.96 5.28
CA LYS A 43 -2.14 -2.63 4.07
C LYS A 43 -1.66 -4.09 4.10
N PRO A 44 -2.33 -4.98 4.85
CA PRO A 44 -1.88 -6.37 4.99
C PRO A 44 -2.45 -7.29 3.90
N THR A 45 -3.46 -6.82 3.14
CA THR A 45 -4.19 -7.68 2.20
C THR A 45 -3.62 -7.57 0.78
N PRO A 46 -3.69 -8.66 -0.02
CA PRO A 46 -3.35 -8.61 -1.42
C PRO A 46 -4.39 -7.84 -2.27
N SER A 47 -5.57 -7.55 -1.71
CA SER A 47 -6.57 -6.75 -2.42
C SER A 47 -6.13 -5.29 -2.48
N PRO A 48 -6.03 -4.69 -3.68
CA PRO A 48 -5.64 -3.30 -3.82
C PRO A 48 -6.70 -2.35 -3.23
N ASN A 49 -7.92 -2.83 -3.00
CA ASN A 49 -9.06 -2.07 -2.50
C ASN A 49 -9.37 -2.24 -1.01
N VAL A 50 -8.62 -3.07 -0.26
CA VAL A 50 -8.88 -3.32 1.17
C VAL A 50 -7.66 -3.06 2.04
N GLY A 51 -7.81 -2.32 3.13
CA GLY A 51 -6.77 -2.10 4.14
C GLY A 51 -7.34 -2.12 5.55
N ILE A 52 -6.52 -1.82 6.56
CA ILE A 52 -6.89 -1.95 7.97
C ILE A 52 -6.41 -0.73 8.75
N ASP A 53 -7.31 -0.14 9.55
CA ASP A 53 -6.95 0.75 10.64
C ASP A 53 -6.71 -0.07 11.91
N LYS A 54 -5.53 0.06 12.51
CA LYS A 54 -5.09 -0.68 13.70
C LYS A 54 -4.62 0.30 14.77
N CYS A 55 -5.04 0.10 16.01
CA CYS A 55 -4.43 0.77 17.15
C CYS A 55 -3.27 -0.08 17.71
N PRO A 56 -2.08 0.49 17.97
CA PRO A 56 -0.99 -0.24 18.62
C PRO A 56 -1.20 -0.42 20.13
N ASN A 57 -2.05 0.41 20.75
CA ASN A 57 -2.22 0.48 22.20
C ASN A 57 -3.42 -0.32 22.74
N CYS A 58 -4.33 -0.75 21.87
CA CYS A 58 -5.48 -1.58 22.25
C CYS A 58 -5.78 -2.58 21.12
N ARG A 59 -6.88 -3.34 21.26
CA ARG A 59 -7.27 -4.37 20.28
C ARG A 59 -8.12 -3.82 19.12
N TYR A 60 -8.25 -2.50 18.99
CA TYR A 60 -9.02 -1.91 17.91
C TYR A 60 -8.43 -2.25 16.54
N LEU A 61 -9.28 -2.83 15.70
CA LEU A 61 -9.00 -3.16 14.32
C LEU A 61 -10.26 -2.91 13.49
N GLN A 62 -10.13 -2.15 12.41
CA GLN A 62 -11.22 -1.87 11.48
C GLN A 62 -10.76 -2.15 10.05
N VAL A 63 -11.52 -2.98 9.33
CA VAL A 63 -11.33 -3.17 7.90
C VAL A 63 -11.87 -1.94 7.16
N VAL A 64 -11.08 -1.43 6.23
CA VAL A 64 -11.39 -0.26 5.41
C VAL A 64 -11.37 -0.64 3.94
N GLU A 65 -12.47 -0.39 3.27
CA GLU A 65 -12.55 -0.49 1.82
C GLU A 65 -12.32 0.87 1.14
N ALA A 66 -11.77 0.83 -0.07
CA ALA A 66 -11.75 2.00 -0.94
C ALA A 66 -13.19 2.35 -1.37
N PRO A 67 -13.59 3.63 -1.30
CA PRO A 67 -14.91 4.06 -1.78
C PRO A 67 -15.01 3.83 -3.29
N ALA A 68 -16.23 3.68 -3.81
CA ALA A 68 -16.48 3.28 -5.20
C ALA A 68 -15.68 4.10 -6.24
N GLY A 69 -15.62 5.43 -6.09
CA GLY A 69 -14.86 6.32 -6.99
C GLY A 69 -13.34 6.24 -6.88
N ALA A 70 -12.80 5.50 -5.91
CA ALA A 70 -11.37 5.30 -5.70
C ALA A 70 -10.95 3.82 -5.76
N ARG A 71 -11.88 2.92 -6.11
CA ARG A 71 -11.56 1.51 -6.37
C ARG A 71 -10.73 1.40 -7.64
N VAL A 72 -9.77 0.48 -7.61
CA VAL A 72 -8.94 0.11 -8.75
C VAL A 72 -9.19 -1.35 -9.14
N PRO A 73 -8.81 -1.81 -10.33
CA PRO A 73 -8.84 -3.23 -10.68
C PRO A 73 -8.03 -4.11 -9.72
N ASP A 74 -8.38 -5.39 -9.57
CA ASP A 74 -7.69 -6.31 -8.66
C ASP A 74 -6.26 -6.64 -9.11
N ASP A 75 -5.95 -6.47 -10.40
CA ASP A 75 -4.62 -6.59 -11.00
C ASP A 75 -3.82 -5.27 -10.96
N TRP A 76 -4.26 -4.28 -10.17
CA TRP A 76 -3.57 -3.02 -10.00
C TRP A 76 -2.10 -3.23 -9.59
N THR A 77 -1.22 -3.05 -10.56
CA THR A 77 0.21 -2.97 -10.38
C THR A 77 0.60 -1.55 -10.76
N ARG A 78 1.38 -0.87 -9.92
CA ARG A 78 1.98 0.37 -10.41
C ARG A 78 2.87 0.00 -11.61
N PRO A 79 2.85 0.79 -12.70
CA PRO A 79 3.96 0.74 -13.63
C PRO A 79 5.21 1.03 -12.78
N ARG A 80 6.12 0.05 -12.64
CA ARG A 80 7.51 0.37 -12.28
C ARG A 80 7.95 1.37 -13.31
N ASP A 81 8.32 2.57 -12.88
CA ASP A 81 8.71 3.70 -13.73
C ASP A 81 9.38 3.27 -15.05
N THR A 82 8.60 3.11 -16.12
CA THR A 82 9.08 3.13 -17.51
C THR A 82 9.28 4.58 -17.93
N GLY A 83 9.99 5.32 -17.08
CA GLY A 83 10.31 6.74 -17.23
C GLY A 83 11.78 7.05 -16.98
N CYS A 84 12.62 6.08 -16.61
CA CYS A 84 14.07 6.26 -16.78
C CYS A 84 14.38 6.03 -18.26
N ARG A 85 14.34 7.11 -19.05
CA ARG A 85 14.94 7.13 -20.40
C ARG A 85 16.37 6.60 -20.24
N ILE A 86 16.64 5.40 -20.74
CA ILE A 86 18.01 5.00 -21.07
C ILE A 86 18.43 5.95 -22.18
N ILE A 87 19.06 7.07 -21.81
CA ILE A 87 19.82 7.88 -22.76
C ILE A 87 20.95 6.95 -23.18
N ARG A 88 20.92 6.45 -24.42
CA ARG A 88 22.06 5.70 -24.94
C ARG A 88 23.23 6.69 -25.01
N PHE A 89 24.43 6.29 -24.60
CA PHE A 89 25.62 7.14 -24.63
C PHE A 89 25.86 7.86 -25.97
N ALA A 90 25.33 7.32 -27.08
CA ALA A 90 25.38 7.92 -28.41
C ALA A 90 24.61 9.26 -28.55
N ASP A 91 23.57 9.51 -27.74
CA ASP A 91 22.78 10.75 -27.80
C ASP A 91 23.48 11.94 -27.12
N LEU A 92 24.56 11.71 -26.36
CA LEU A 92 25.29 12.75 -25.63
C LEU A 92 26.42 13.41 -26.45
N TYR A 93 26.78 12.86 -27.62
CA TYR A 93 27.93 13.32 -28.42
C TYR A 93 27.60 13.66 -29.89
N SER A 94 26.32 13.83 -30.25
CA SER A 94 25.95 14.41 -31.54
C SER A 94 25.84 15.95 -31.42
N ARG A 95 26.98 16.62 -31.35
CA ARG A 95 27.16 18.04 -31.72
C ARG A 95 28.53 18.24 -32.33
#